data_AF-A0A2V8MPS7-F1
#
_entry.id   AF-A0A2V8MPS7-F1
#
_cell.length_a   1.000
_cell.length_b   1.000
_cell.length_c   1.000
_cell.angle_alpha   90.00
_cell.angle_beta   90.00
_cell.angle_gamma   90.00
#
_symmetry.space_group_name_H-M   'P 1'
#
loop_
_entity.id
_entity.type
_entity.pdbx_description
1 polymer ?
#
loop_
_entity_poly.entity_id
_entity_poly.type
_entity_poly.pdbx_seq_one_letter_code
_entity_poly.pdbx_strand_id
1 'polypeptide(L)'
;MTRRQATRLITAGAAGLCLPVHAFCSQGKSDSSTMLTRIIPCSGEKLPVIGLGTWQAFDVDLTADTRRQLENVLSRFVKLGGRVIDSSPMYGRAEQVIGELTSSLGIREKLFLATKVWTRGKQSGIESMERSL
;
A
#
# COMPACT_ATOMS: atom_id res chain seq x y z
N MET A 1 -44.04 -17.58 3.87
CA MET A 1 -43.81 -16.39 3.03
C MET A 1 -42.37 -16.40 2.55
N THR A 2 -42.13 -16.37 1.24
CA THR A 2 -40.78 -16.51 0.68
C THR A 2 -40.23 -15.15 0.23
N ARG A 3 -38.89 -14.97 0.28
CA ARG A 3 -38.18 -13.71 -0.06
C ARG A 3 -38.65 -13.05 -1.37
N ARG A 4 -39.11 -13.86 -2.33
CA ARG A 4 -39.57 -13.43 -3.66
C ARG A 4 -40.94 -12.73 -3.65
N GLN A 5 -41.75 -12.94 -2.62
CA GLN A 5 -43.07 -12.30 -2.48
C GLN A 5 -42.96 -10.92 -1.81
N ALA A 6 -41.94 -10.70 -0.96
CA ALA A 6 -41.69 -9.42 -0.30
C ALA A 6 -41.24 -8.32 -1.28
N THR A 7 -40.40 -8.66 -2.27
CA THR A 7 -39.90 -7.68 -3.25
C THR A 7 -40.96 -7.19 -4.24
N ARG A 8 -42.01 -7.98 -4.49
CA ARG A 8 -43.15 -7.57 -5.35
C ARG A 8 -44.13 -6.62 -4.65
N LEU A 9 -44.19 -6.65 -3.32
CA LEU A 9 -45.06 -5.73 -2.56
C LEU A 9 -44.43 -4.35 -2.35
N ILE A 10 -43.11 -4.24 -2.35
CA ILE A 10 -42.39 -2.96 -2.22
C ILE A 10 -42.48 -2.14 -3.53
N THR A 11 -42.62 -2.79 -4.68
CA THR A 11 -42.65 -2.12 -6.00
C THR A 11 -44.02 -1.56 -6.39
N ALA A 12 -45.11 -1.93 -5.70
CA ALA A 12 -46.46 -1.46 -6.03
C ALA A 12 -46.95 -0.27 -5.17
N GLY A 13 -46.15 0.21 -4.20
CA GLY A 13 -46.58 1.22 -3.21
C GLY A 13 -45.98 2.63 -3.36
N ALA A 14 -45.13 2.89 -4.35
CA ALA A 14 -44.34 4.12 -4.43
C ALA A 14 -44.56 4.95 -5.71
N ALA A 15 -45.77 4.94 -6.27
CA ALA A 15 -46.13 5.76 -7.43
C ALA A 15 -46.64 7.18 -7.06
N GLY A 16 -46.26 7.71 -5.90
CA GLY A 16 -46.72 9.03 -5.45
C GLY A 16 -45.79 9.65 -4.44
N LEU A 17 -44.69 10.24 -4.90
CA LEU A 17 -44.07 11.48 -4.40
C LEU A 17 -42.80 11.77 -5.22
N CYS A 18 -42.95 12.34 -6.42
CA CYS A 18 -41.84 12.93 -7.15
C CYS A 18 -41.48 14.28 -6.52
N LEU A 19 -40.68 14.28 -5.46
CA LEU A 19 -39.89 15.45 -5.08
C LEU A 19 -38.54 15.38 -5.81
N PRO A 20 -38.09 16.45 -6.48
CA PRO A 20 -36.76 16.47 -7.05
C PRO A 20 -35.80 16.64 -5.87
N VAL A 21 -35.34 15.53 -5.31
CA VAL A 21 -34.13 15.54 -4.49
C VAL A 21 -33.01 15.90 -5.47
N HIS A 22 -32.76 17.20 -5.61
CA HIS A 22 -31.49 17.69 -6.09
C HIS A 22 -30.46 17.10 -5.14
N ALA A 23 -29.89 15.96 -5.55
CA ALA A 23 -28.73 15.41 -4.92
C ALA A 23 -27.68 16.53 -4.98
N PHE A 24 -27.49 17.22 -3.87
CA PHE A 24 -26.30 17.99 -3.60
C PHE A 24 -25.16 16.98 -3.55
N CYS A 25 -24.70 16.53 -4.72
CA CYS A 25 -23.35 16.06 -4.89
C CYS A 25 -22.49 17.28 -4.62
N SER A 26 -22.14 17.47 -3.34
CA SER A 26 -20.98 18.27 -2.96
C SER A 26 -19.81 17.71 -3.75
N GLN A 27 -19.46 18.40 -4.83
CA GLN A 27 -18.18 18.26 -5.47
C GLN A 27 -17.18 18.86 -4.47
N GLY A 28 -16.79 18.06 -3.49
CA GLY A 28 -15.63 18.37 -2.67
C GLY A 28 -14.48 18.61 -3.62
N LYS A 29 -13.98 19.84 -3.69
CA LYS A 29 -12.67 20.10 -4.29
C LYS A 29 -11.72 19.08 -3.68
N SER A 30 -11.14 18.25 -4.54
CA SER A 30 -9.97 17.47 -4.18
C SER A 30 -8.85 18.47 -3.90
N ASP A 31 -8.86 19.04 -2.70
CA ASP A 31 -7.62 19.53 -2.12
C ASP A 31 -6.65 18.38 -2.26
N SER A 32 -5.51 18.65 -2.90
CA SER A 32 -4.44 17.67 -3.01
C SER A 32 -4.01 17.34 -1.59
N SER A 33 -4.68 16.34 -1.02
CA SER A 33 -4.51 15.92 0.37
C SER A 33 -3.06 15.53 0.53
N THR A 34 -2.29 16.41 1.16
CA THR A 34 -0.91 16.13 1.54
C THR A 34 -0.87 14.82 2.31
N MET A 35 0.06 13.92 1.98
CA MET A 35 0.23 12.63 2.67
C MET A 35 0.28 12.85 4.17
N LEU A 36 -0.65 12.24 4.91
CA LEU A 36 -0.67 12.32 6.37
C LEU A 36 0.56 11.60 6.94
N THR A 37 1.15 12.17 7.99
CA THR A 37 2.35 11.62 8.63
C THR A 37 2.19 11.49 10.15
N ARG A 38 2.94 10.55 10.75
CA ARG A 38 3.11 10.41 12.20
C ARG A 38 4.59 10.45 12.57
N ILE A 39 4.88 10.94 13.76
CA ILE A 39 6.25 11.04 14.30
C ILE A 39 6.58 9.74 15.02
N ILE A 40 7.77 9.19 14.76
CA ILE A 40 8.37 8.14 15.59
C ILE A 40 8.88 8.79 16.89
N PRO A 41 8.37 8.40 18.09
CA PRO A 41 8.67 9.13 19.33
C PRO A 41 10.16 9.25 19.68
N CYS A 42 10.95 8.20 19.40
CA CYS A 42 12.37 8.18 19.77
C CYS A 42 13.28 8.92 18.78
N SER A 43 12.99 8.87 17.48
CA SER A 43 13.86 9.50 16.45
C SER A 43 13.35 10.86 15.97
N GLY A 44 12.08 11.17 16.18
CA GLY A 44 11.45 12.37 15.61
C GLY A 44 11.15 12.27 14.11
N GLU A 45 11.52 11.16 13.43
CA GLU A 45 11.27 11.00 12.00
C GLU A 45 9.76 10.99 11.71
N LYS A 46 9.35 11.73 10.68
CA LYS A 46 7.96 11.74 10.19
C LYS A 46 7.78 10.68 9.11
N LEU A 47 6.97 9.67 9.40
CA LEU A 47 6.60 8.64 8.44
C LEU A 47 5.19 8.84 7.91
N PRO A 48 4.96 8.63 6.59
CA PRO A 48 3.63 8.46 6.04
C PRO A 48 2.80 7.43 6.80
N VAL A 49 1.51 7.69 6.97
CA VAL A 49 0.60 6.73 7.64
C VAL A 49 0.25 5.52 6.79
N ILE A 50 0.63 5.53 5.51
CA ILE A 50 0.47 4.42 4.56
C ILE A 50 1.85 3.93 4.14
N GLY A 51 2.03 2.61 4.14
CA GLY A 51 3.20 1.92 3.63
C GLY A 51 2.85 0.91 2.54
N LEU A 52 3.87 0.45 1.82
CA LEU A 52 3.80 -0.57 0.79
C LEU A 52 4.29 -1.92 1.35
N GLY A 53 3.41 -2.91 1.44
CA GLY A 53 3.80 -4.28 1.76
C GLY A 53 4.29 -5.04 0.52
N THR A 54 5.29 -5.90 0.69
CA THR A 54 5.97 -6.56 -0.44
C THR A 54 5.64 -8.05 -0.61
N TRP A 55 4.97 -8.67 0.36
CA TRP A 55 4.64 -10.11 0.31
C TRP A 55 3.81 -10.45 -0.92
N GLN A 56 4.25 -11.48 -1.67
CA GLN A 56 3.70 -11.96 -2.94
C GLN A 56 3.81 -10.97 -4.12
N ALA A 57 3.55 -9.69 -3.91
CA ALA A 57 3.59 -8.68 -4.96
C ALA A 57 4.99 -8.43 -5.54
N PHE A 58 6.04 -8.65 -4.73
CA PHE A 58 7.44 -8.49 -5.12
C PHE A 58 8.24 -9.79 -5.05
N ASP A 59 7.59 -10.92 -4.74
CA ASP A 59 8.20 -12.25 -4.83
C ASP A 59 8.07 -12.78 -6.26
N VAL A 60 8.80 -12.15 -7.19
CA VAL A 60 8.68 -12.39 -8.63
C VAL A 60 10.04 -12.44 -9.32
N ASP A 61 10.06 -13.02 -10.51
CA ASP A 61 11.19 -12.88 -11.42
C ASP A 61 11.16 -11.50 -12.11
N LEU A 62 12.30 -10.82 -12.11
CA LEU A 62 12.48 -9.50 -12.73
C LEU A 62 12.76 -9.61 -14.22
N THR A 63 11.77 -10.11 -14.96
CA THR A 63 11.71 -9.96 -16.42
C THR A 63 11.67 -8.48 -16.82
N ALA A 64 11.94 -8.16 -18.09
CA ALA A 64 11.86 -6.79 -18.57
C ALA A 64 10.49 -6.15 -18.32
N ASP A 65 9.40 -6.92 -18.43
CA ASP A 65 8.03 -6.41 -18.29
C ASP A 65 7.66 -6.19 -16.82
N THR A 66 7.92 -7.17 -15.96
CA THR A 66 7.66 -7.05 -14.50
C THR A 66 8.52 -5.95 -13.88
N ARG A 67 9.79 -5.81 -14.30
CA ARG A 67 10.65 -4.70 -13.90
C ARG A 67 10.01 -3.35 -14.22
N ARG A 68 9.63 -3.11 -15.49
CA ARG A 68 9.00 -1.83 -15.88
C ARG A 68 7.72 -1.53 -15.09
N GLN A 69 6.90 -2.55 -14.82
CA GLN A 69 5.67 -2.37 -14.04
C GLN A 69 5.97 -1.97 -12.58
N LEU A 70 6.87 -2.70 -11.91
CA LEU A 70 7.21 -2.43 -10.52
C LEU A 70 7.99 -1.12 -10.35
N GLU A 71 8.84 -0.75 -11.31
CA GLU A 71 9.50 0.56 -11.34
C GLU A 71 8.48 1.70 -11.43
N ASN A 72 7.46 1.56 -12.28
CA ASN A 72 6.37 2.52 -12.36
C ASN A 72 5.58 2.62 -11.05
N VAL A 73 5.32 1.48 -10.39
CA VAL A 73 4.66 1.46 -9.07
C VAL A 73 5.48 2.22 -8.03
N LEU A 74 6.77 1.91 -7.90
CA LEU A 74 7.64 2.54 -6.91
C LEU A 74 7.87 4.03 -7.20
N SER A 75 8.05 4.40 -8.47
CA SER A 75 8.17 5.80 -8.90
C SER A 75 6.90 6.58 -8.54
N ARG A 76 5.71 6.02 -8.82
CA ARG A 76 4.44 6.65 -8.47
C ARG A 76 4.19 6.70 -6.97
N PHE A 77 4.56 5.64 -6.24
CA PHE A 77 4.47 5.60 -4.78
C PHE A 77 5.24 6.77 -4.15
N VAL A 78 6.50 6.95 -4.53
CA VAL A 78 7.32 8.07 -4.04
C VAL A 78 6.77 9.43 -4.50
N LYS A 79 6.34 9.55 -5.77
CA LYS A 79 5.75 10.79 -6.30
C LYS A 79 4.49 11.23 -5.54
N LEU A 80 3.73 10.28 -4.99
CA LEU A 80 2.52 10.54 -4.20
C LEU A 80 2.81 10.67 -2.69
N GLY A 81 4.08 10.76 -2.29
CA GLY A 81 4.49 10.96 -0.89
C GLY A 81 4.67 9.67 -0.07
N GLY A 82 4.61 8.50 -0.72
CA GLY A 82 4.94 7.23 -0.11
C GLY A 82 6.42 7.13 0.25
N ARG A 83 6.72 6.59 1.44
CA ARG A 83 8.10 6.35 1.90
C ARG A 83 8.31 4.99 2.54
N VAL A 84 7.31 4.46 3.26
CA VAL A 84 7.47 3.24 4.05
C VAL A 84 7.29 2.00 3.16
N ILE A 85 8.30 1.12 3.12
CA ILE A 85 8.21 -0.20 2.49
C ILE A 85 8.44 -1.26 3.55
N ASP A 86 7.52 -2.20 3.66
CA ASP A 86 7.58 -3.33 4.60
C ASP A 86 7.92 -4.63 3.85
N SER A 87 8.98 -5.30 4.29
CA SER A 87 9.46 -6.57 3.76
C SER A 87 9.81 -7.56 4.86
N SER A 88 10.33 -8.72 4.48
CA SER A 88 10.80 -9.77 5.39
C SER A 88 11.71 -10.77 4.65
N PRO A 89 12.71 -11.37 5.32
CA PRO A 89 13.50 -12.48 4.74
C PRO A 89 12.66 -13.68 4.32
N MET A 90 11.43 -13.81 4.87
CA MET A 90 10.52 -14.90 4.50
C MET A 90 9.70 -14.62 3.24
N TYR A 91 9.73 -13.40 2.68
CA TYR A 91 8.90 -13.00 1.52
C TYR A 91 9.54 -13.37 0.17
N GLY A 92 10.24 -14.51 0.14
CA GLY A 92 10.92 -15.00 -1.04
C GLY A 92 11.92 -13.96 -1.59
N ARG A 93 11.75 -13.57 -2.85
CA ARG A 93 12.64 -12.65 -3.57
C ARG A 93 12.41 -11.18 -3.26
N ALA A 94 11.41 -10.83 -2.45
CA ALA A 94 10.95 -9.45 -2.28
C ALA A 94 12.03 -8.47 -1.81
N GLU A 95 12.89 -8.85 -0.86
CA GLU A 95 13.99 -7.98 -0.40
C GLU A 95 14.97 -7.66 -1.53
N GLN A 96 15.41 -8.69 -2.25
CA GLN A 96 16.30 -8.55 -3.40
C GLN A 96 15.67 -7.67 -4.49
N VAL A 97 14.42 -7.97 -4.86
CA VAL A 97 13.70 -7.23 -5.89
C VAL A 97 13.55 -5.75 -5.53
N ILE A 98 13.15 -5.44 -4.29
CA ILE A 98 13.08 -4.04 -3.82
C ILE A 98 14.47 -3.37 -3.86
N GLY A 99 15.52 -4.06 -3.42
CA GLY A 99 16.89 -3.55 -3.49
C GLY A 99 17.30 -3.19 -4.91
N GLU A 100 17.09 -4.10 -5.87
CA GLU A 100 17.41 -3.87 -7.28
C GLU A 100 16.62 -2.70 -7.89
N LEU A 101 15.31 -2.66 -7.68
CA LEU A 101 14.45 -1.64 -8.26
C LEU A 101 14.69 -0.25 -7.67
N THR A 102 14.87 -0.16 -6.35
CA THR A 102 15.11 1.13 -5.68
C THR A 102 16.49 1.70 -5.98
N SER A 103 17.49 0.83 -6.20
CA SER A 103 18.81 1.19 -6.70
C SER A 103 18.75 1.68 -8.15
N SER A 104 18.11 0.92 -9.05
CA SER A 104 17.87 1.29 -10.45
C SER A 104 17.23 2.69 -10.59
N LEU A 105 16.22 2.97 -9.76
CA LEU A 105 15.49 4.24 -9.77
C LEU A 105 16.20 5.39 -9.04
N GLY A 106 17.27 5.12 -8.28
CA GLY A 106 17.93 6.13 -7.45
C GLY A 106 17.03 6.73 -6.36
N ILE A 107 16.12 5.93 -5.79
CA ILE A 107 15.13 6.38 -4.79
C ILE A 107 15.37 5.82 -3.39
N ARG A 108 16.43 5.04 -3.16
CA ARG A 108 16.70 4.39 -1.87
C ARG A 108 16.65 5.36 -0.68
N GLU A 109 17.33 6.50 -0.79
CA GLU A 109 17.37 7.55 0.27
C GLU A 109 16.02 8.22 0.55
N LYS A 110 15.05 8.08 -0.37
CA LYS A 110 13.70 8.62 -0.20
C LYS A 110 12.80 7.69 0.61
N LEU A 111 13.24 6.47 0.91
CA LEU A 111 12.42 5.41 1.48
C LEU A 111 12.82 5.12 2.94
N PHE A 112 11.84 4.68 3.70
CA PHE A 112 12.04 4.04 5.00
C PHE A 112 11.79 2.54 4.80
N LEU A 113 12.86 1.74 4.83
CA LEU A 113 12.74 0.28 4.66
C LEU A 113 12.63 -0.40 6.01
N ALA A 114 11.53 -1.13 6.19
CA ALA A 114 11.30 -1.99 7.34
C ALA A 114 11.46 -3.45 6.91
N THR A 115 12.34 -4.19 7.58
CA THR A 115 12.41 -5.65 7.46
C THR A 115 12.31 -6.32 8.82
N LYS A 116 12.30 -7.66 8.83
CA LYS A 116 12.02 -8.50 9.99
C LYS A 116 13.15 -9.50 10.20
N VAL A 117 13.23 -10.07 11.40
CA VAL A 117 14.13 -11.18 11.71
C VAL A 117 13.29 -12.44 11.85
N TRP A 118 13.37 -13.33 10.85
CA TRP A 118 12.60 -14.59 10.82
C TRP A 118 13.48 -15.79 11.22
N THR A 119 14.05 -15.73 12.43
CA THR A 119 14.85 -16.82 12.99
C THR A 119 14.87 -16.74 14.51
N ARG A 120 15.34 -17.81 15.17
CA ARG A 120 15.49 -17.88 16.63
C ARG A 120 16.97 -17.86 16.99
N GLY A 121 17.27 -17.29 18.15
CA GLY A 121 18.63 -17.18 18.68
C GLY A 121 19.31 -15.87 18.28
N LYS A 122 20.09 -15.31 19.23
CA LYS A 122 20.73 -14.00 19.09
C LYS A 122 21.65 -13.93 17.87
N GLN A 123 22.56 -14.90 17.74
CA GLN A 123 23.56 -14.91 16.67
C GLN A 123 22.92 -15.08 15.29
N SER A 124 22.02 -16.06 15.14
CA SER A 124 21.26 -16.23 13.90
C SER A 124 20.41 -15.00 13.56
N GLY A 125 19.87 -14.31 14.57
CA GLY A 125 19.15 -13.06 14.38
C GLY A 125 20.03 -11.94 13.81
N ILE A 126 21.25 -11.80 14.33
CA ILE A 126 22.24 -10.86 13.80
C ILE A 126 22.59 -11.22 12.35
N GLU A 127 22.91 -12.48 12.07
CA GLU A 127 23.19 -12.94 10.70
C GLU A 127 22.02 -12.73 9.75
N SER A 128 20.79 -12.84 10.23
CA SER A 128 19.60 -12.52 9.45
C SER A 128 19.51 -11.04 9.12
N MET A 129 19.86 -10.14 10.05
CA MET A 129 19.88 -8.70 9.79
C MET A 129 20.95 -8.35 8.76
N GLU A 130 22.18 -8.86 8.92
CA GLU A 130 23.29 -8.59 8.00
C GLU A 130 23.02 -9.06 6.57
N ARG A 131 22.30 -10.17 6.39
CA ARG A 131 21.91 -10.65 5.05
C ARG A 131 20.86 -9.75 4.36
N SER A 132 20.06 -9.02 5.11
CA SER A 132 18.99 -8.18 4.55
C SER A 132 19.46 -6.74 4.24
N LEU A 133 20.65 -6.35 4.68
CA LEU A 133 21.25 -5.02 4.45
C LEU A 133 21.81 -4.87 3.04
#